data_AF-X1KP17-F1
#
_entry.id   AF-X1KP17-F1
#
_cell.length_a   1.000
_cell.length_b   1.000
_cell.length_c   1.000
_cell.angle_alpha   90.00
_cell.angle_beta   90.00
_cell.angle_gamma   90.00
#
_symmetry.space_group_name_H-M   'P 1'
#
loop_
_entity.id
_entity.type
_entity.pdbx_description
1 polymer ?
#
loop_
_entity_poly.entity_id
_entity_poly.type
_entity_poly.pdbx_seq_one_letter_code
_entity_poly.pdbx_strand_id
1 'polypeptide(L)' 'MSFIKKCPECGSINLTYDAHLGEIICNDCGLVIEEKMADTGIDLQGKF' A
#
# COMPACT_ATOMS: atom_id res chain seq x y z
N MET A 1 -10.29 -2.03 16.91
CA MET A 1 -9.17 -2.06 15.94
C MET A 1 -9.52 -3.04 14.84
N SER A 2 -9.92 -2.55 13.67
CA SER A 2 -10.13 -3.42 12.50
C SER A 2 -8.79 -3.61 11.81
N PHE A 3 -8.11 -4.72 12.10
CA PHE A 3 -7.05 -5.21 11.23
C PHE A 3 -7.73 -5.72 9.97
N ILE A 4 -7.51 -5.08 8.82
CA ILE A 4 -8.00 -5.56 7.54
C ILE A 4 -7.36 -6.93 7.30
N LYS A 5 -8.15 -8.01 7.43
CA LYS A 5 -7.72 -9.39 7.10
C LYS A 5 -8.17 -9.83 5.70
N LYS A 6 -8.95 -8.98 5.03
CA LYS A 6 -9.55 -9.23 3.72
C LYS A 6 -9.68 -7.92 2.95
N CYS A 7 -9.60 -8.00 1.64
CA CYS A 7 -9.80 -6.88 0.74
C CYS A 7 -11.17 -6.24 0.98
N PRO A 8 -11.25 -4.92 1.19
CA PRO A 8 -12.52 -4.23 1.39
C PRO A 8 -13.33 -4.04 0.10
N GLU A 9 -12.72 -4.15 -1.08
CA GLU A 9 -13.44 -4.06 -2.37
C GLU A 9 -14.14 -5.37 -2.74
N CYS A 10 -13.38 -6.46 -2.83
CA CYS A 10 -13.90 -7.74 -3.32
C CYS A 10 -14.17 -8.77 -2.21
N GLY A 11 -13.70 -8.51 -0.99
CA GLY A 11 -13.80 -9.46 0.13
C GLY A 11 -12.78 -10.61 0.08
N SER A 12 -11.88 -10.64 -0.90
CA SER A 12 -10.85 -11.69 -1.02
C SER A 12 -9.81 -11.60 0.10
N ILE A 13 -9.24 -12.76 0.47
CA ILE A 13 -8.14 -12.86 1.43
C ILE A 13 -6.77 -12.98 0.72
N ASN A 14 -6.76 -12.98 -0.61
CA ASN A 14 -5.54 -13.05 -1.43
C ASN A 14 -4.85 -11.68 -1.49
N LEU A 15 -4.23 -11.29 -0.37
CA LEU A 15 -3.43 -10.07 -0.25
C LEU A 15 -1.94 -10.44 -0.31
N THR A 16 -1.21 -9.82 -1.23
CA THR A 16 0.23 -9.92 -1.40
C THR A 16 0.88 -8.67 -0.83
N TYR A 17 1.92 -8.84 -0.01
CA TYR A 17 2.72 -7.73 0.49
C TYR A 17 3.98 -7.59 -0.37
N ASP A 18 4.10 -6.46 -1.05
CA ASP A 18 5.26 -6.09 -1.86
C ASP A 18 6.29 -5.40 -0.97
N ALA A 19 7.25 -6.17 -0.47
CA ALA A 19 8.32 -5.65 0.40
C ALA A 19 9.25 -4.65 -0.29
N HIS A 20 9.27 -4.63 -1.62
CA HIS A 20 10.09 -3.70 -2.41
C HIS A 20 9.56 -2.27 -2.37
N LEU A 21 8.23 -2.12 -2.39
CA LEU A 21 7.54 -0.82 -2.41
C LEU A 21 6.85 -0.53 -1.06
N GLY A 22 6.76 -1.53 -0.18
CA GLY A 22 6.09 -1.41 1.11
C GLY A 22 4.58 -1.32 0.98
N GLU A 23 4.01 -2.00 -0.03
CA GLU A 23 2.59 -1.93 -0.34
C GLU A 23 1.88 -3.27 -0.19
N ILE A 24 0.57 -3.25 0.08
CA ILE A 24 -0.29 -4.43 0.16
C ILE A 24 -1.26 -4.41 -1.00
N ILE A 25 -1.19 -5.41 -1.88
CA ILE A 25 -2.00 -5.50 -3.09
C ILE A 25 -2.91 -6.73 -3.02
N CYS A 26 -4.17 -6.59 -3.43
CA CYS A 26 -5.09 -7.71 -3.56
C CYS A 26 -4.94 -8.38 -4.92
N ASN A 27 -4.52 -9.65 -4.95
CA ASN A 27 -4.29 -10.41 -6.19
C ASN A 27 -5.59 -10.81 -6.93
N ASP A 28 -6.75 -10.67 -6.27
CA ASP A 28 -8.07 -10.96 -6.86
C ASP A 28 -8.64 -9.80 -7.69
N CYS A 29 -8.60 -8.59 -7.14
CA CYS A 29 -9.21 -7.39 -7.76
C CYS A 29 -8.18 -6.34 -8.21
N GLY A 30 -6.92 -6.46 -7.77
CA GLY A 30 -5.88 -5.48 -8.03
C GLY A 30 -5.87 -4.28 -7.07
N LEU A 31 -6.70 -4.28 -6.02
CA LEU A 31 -6.76 -3.16 -5.06
C LEU A 31 -5.47 -3.03 -4.24
N VAL A 32 -4.89 -1.83 -4.23
CA VAL A 32 -3.82 -1.43 -3.32
C VAL A 32 -4.43 -0.97 -1.99
N ILE A 33 -4.11 -1.65 -0.89
CA ILE A 33 -4.68 -1.46 0.45
C ILE A 33 -3.82 -0.53 1.30
N GLU A 34 -2.51 -0.74 1.27
CA GLU A 34 -1.55 0.13 1.93
C GLU A 34 -0.46 0.44 0.93
N GLU A 35 -0.07 1.71 0.88
CA GLU A 35 1.12 2.18 0.19
C GLU A 35 1.96 2.90 1.25
N LYS A 36 3.03 2.26 1.70
CA LYS A 36 3.99 2.99 2.52
C LYS A 36 4.87 3.76 1.56
N MET A 37 4.41 4.95 1.16
CA MET A 37 5.22 5.89 0.40
C MET A 37 6.59 5.97 1.08
N ALA A 38 7.59 5.37 0.46
CA ALA A 38 8.96 5.65 0.79
C ALA A 38 9.09 7.15 0.54
N ASP A 39 9.17 7.92 1.62
CA ASP A 39 9.40 9.35 1.62
C ASP A 39 10.79 9.61 1.02
N THR A 40 10.92 9.40 -0.28
CA THR A 40 12.03 9.86 -1.12
C THR A 40 11.65 11.19 -1.78
N GLY A 41 10.57 11.81 -1.31
CA GLY A 41 10.32 13.24 -1.45
C GLY A 41 11.27 13.99 -0.54
N ILE A 42 12.57 13.98 -0.87
CA ILE A 42 13.42 15.09 -0.49
C ILE A 42 12.84 16.28 -1.27
N ASP A 43 11.83 16.93 -0.70
CA ASP A 43 11.42 18.26 -1.09
C ASP A 43 12.58 19.17 -0.69
N LEU A 44 13.60 19.21 -1.54
CA LEU A 44 14.51 20.34 -1.60
C LEU A 44 13.68 21.49 -2.20
N GLN A 45 12.69 22.01 -1.46
CA GLN A 45 12.27 23.38 -1.63
C GLN A 45 13.52 24.21 -1.38
N GLY A 46 14.14 24.61 -2.49
CA GLY A 46 15.30 25.48 -2.53
C GLY A 46 15.02 26.72 -1.71
N LYS A 47 15.52 26.72 -0.47
CA LYS A 47 15.81 27.93 0.28
C LYS A 47 17.14 28.46 -0.22
N PHE A 48 17.10 29.30 -1.25
CA PHE A 48 18.11 30.33 -1.49
C PHE A 48 17.45 31.56 -2.09
#